data_AF-A0A2W4J842-F1
#
_entry.id   AF-A0A2W4J842-F1
#
_cell.length_a   1.000
_cell.length_b   1.000
_cell.length_c   1.000
_cell.angle_alpha   90.00
_cell.angle_beta   90.00
_cell.angle_gamma   90.00
#
_symmetry.space_group_name_H-M   'P 1'
#
loop_
_entity.id
_entity.type
_entity.pdbx_description
1 polymer ?
#
loop_
_entity_poly.entity_id
_entity_poly.type
_entity_poly.pdbx_seq_one_letter_code
_entity_poly.pdbx_strand_id
1 'polypeptide(L)'
;ARREQLRSALLQAGFEVSYSTAGLYLWATRGEDCWSTVEWLAQRGILVAPGSFYGPGGQRHVRVAFTATDERVAAAVDRLRA
;
A
#
# COMPACT_ATOMS: atom_id res chain seq x y z
N ALA A 1 11.68 10.56 3.28
CA ALA A 1 12.35 9.24 3.20
C ALA A 1 11.36 8.07 3.09
N ARG A 2 10.96 7.38 4.18
CA ARG A 2 10.10 6.16 4.13
C ARG A 2 8.88 6.28 3.22
N ARG A 3 8.10 7.35 3.41
CA ARG A 3 6.88 7.63 2.65
C ARG A 3 7.14 7.73 1.14
N GLU A 4 8.17 8.45 0.74
CA GLU A 4 8.48 8.70 -0.68
C GLU A 4 8.98 7.44 -1.37
N GLN A 5 9.84 6.67 -0.70
CA GLN A 5 10.34 5.39 -1.20
C GLN A 5 9.19 4.40 -1.42
N LEU A 6 8.31 4.25 -0.42
CA LEU A 6 7.16 3.35 -0.51
C LEU A 6 6.14 3.82 -1.57
N ARG A 7 5.86 5.13 -1.63
CA ARG A 7 5.00 5.70 -2.67
C ARG A 7 5.55 5.41 -4.07
N SER A 8 6.85 5.64 -4.28
CA SER A 8 7.49 5.40 -5.57
C SER A 8 7.41 3.92 -5.97
N ALA A 9 7.65 2.99 -5.03
CA ALA A 9 7.55 1.56 -5.28
C ALA A 9 6.12 1.12 -5.62
N LEU A 10 5.11 1.63 -4.91
CA LEU A 10 3.70 1.35 -5.22
C LEU A 10 3.32 1.84 -6.63
N LEU A 11 3.72 3.07 -7.00
CA LEU A 11 3.47 3.60 -8.34
C LEU A 11 4.14 2.74 -9.43
N GLN A 12 5.38 2.30 -9.20
CA GLN A 12 6.09 1.39 -10.11
C GLN A 12 5.42 0.01 -10.23
N ALA A 13 4.81 -0.47 -9.14
CA ALA A 13 4.02 -1.71 -9.11
C ALA A 13 2.61 -1.56 -9.72
N GLY A 14 2.30 -0.42 -10.34
CA GLY A 14 1.03 -0.17 -11.03
C GLY A 14 -0.12 0.26 -10.12
N PHE A 15 0.16 0.72 -8.90
CA PHE A 15 -0.86 1.31 -8.03
C PHE A 15 -1.06 2.79 -8.34
N GLU A 16 -2.28 3.27 -8.15
CA GLU A 16 -2.54 4.68 -7.93
C GLU A 16 -2.47 4.98 -6.42
N VAL A 17 -1.89 6.13 -6.05
CA VAL A 17 -1.85 6.61 -4.67
C VAL A 17 -2.57 7.95 -4.58
N SER A 18 -3.80 7.92 -4.07
CA SER A 18 -4.73 9.04 -3.95
C SER A 18 -5.03 9.36 -2.48
N TYR A 19 -5.65 10.51 -2.20
CA TYR A 19 -6.07 10.95 -0.85
C TYR A 19 -4.97 10.89 0.24
N SER A 20 -3.71 10.93 -0.19
CA SER A 20 -2.54 10.66 0.64
C SER A 20 -1.68 11.93 0.77
N THR A 21 -2.28 13.04 1.18
CA THR A 21 -1.64 14.37 1.22
C THR A 21 -0.81 14.56 2.50
N ALA A 22 -1.31 14.10 3.65
CA ALA A 22 -0.59 14.05 4.93
C ALA A 22 -1.03 12.82 5.72
N GLY A 23 -0.14 12.22 6.51
CA GLY A 23 -0.48 11.08 7.36
C GLY A 23 0.66 10.10 7.59
N LEU A 24 0.34 9.04 8.33
CA LEU A 24 1.22 7.93 8.68
C LEU A 24 1.01 6.69 7.79
N TYR A 25 0.24 6.86 6.70
CA TYR A 25 -0.13 5.82 5.76
C TYR A 25 -0.37 6.40 4.35
N LEU A 26 -0.40 5.52 3.36
CA LEU A 26 -0.83 5.80 1.99
C LEU A 26 -2.12 5.02 1.70
N TRP A 27 -3.06 5.64 1.01
CA TRP A 27 -4.16 4.97 0.34
C TRP A 27 -3.73 4.62 -1.08
N ALA A 28 -3.76 3.33 -1.41
CA ALA A 28 -3.33 2.83 -2.71
C ALA A 28 -4.41 1.94 -3.32
N THR A 29 -4.52 1.93 -4.64
CA THR A 29 -5.49 1.10 -5.38
C THR A 29 -4.88 0.57 -6.67
N ARG A 30 -5.34 -0.62 -7.10
CA ARG A 30 -5.11 -1.19 -8.44
C ARG A 30 -6.37 -1.15 -9.31
N GLY A 31 -7.41 -0.44 -8.88
CA GLY A 31 -8.72 -0.38 -9.55
C GLY A 31 -9.62 -1.60 -9.33
N GLU A 32 -9.16 -2.60 -8.58
CA GLU A 32 -9.84 -3.86 -8.27
C GLU A 32 -10.40 -3.89 -6.83
N ASP A 33 -11.07 -4.99 -6.45
CA ASP A 33 -11.53 -5.19 -5.07
C ASP A 33 -10.34 -5.23 -4.09
N CYS A 34 -10.47 -4.55 -2.94
CA CYS A 34 -9.38 -4.40 -1.99
C CYS A 34 -8.85 -5.72 -1.44
N TRP A 35 -9.66 -6.79 -1.37
CA TRP A 35 -9.20 -8.10 -0.93
C TRP A 35 -8.31 -8.79 -1.98
N SER A 36 -8.57 -8.58 -3.27
CA SER A 36 -7.68 -9.05 -4.34
C SER A 36 -6.31 -8.39 -4.22
N THR A 37 -6.29 -7.09 -3.94
CA THR A 37 -5.03 -6.36 -3.69
C THR A 37 -4.34 -6.81 -2.40
N VAL A 38 -5.09 -7.11 -1.33
CA VAL A 38 -4.53 -7.68 -0.09
C VAL A 38 -3.85 -9.02 -0.37
N GLU A 39 -4.50 -9.90 -1.12
CA GLU A 39 -3.92 -11.20 -1.50
C GLU A 39 -2.63 -11.03 -2.32
N TRP A 40 -2.64 -10.15 -3.32
CA TRP A 40 -1.48 -9.87 -4.17
C TRP A 40 -0.27 -9.37 -3.37
N LEU A 41 -0.50 -8.52 -2.36
CA LEU A 41 0.52 -8.02 -1.44
C LEU A 41 0.97 -9.09 -0.43
N ALA A 42 0.05 -9.92 0.07
CA ALA A 42 0.35 -11.01 0.98
C ALA A 42 1.26 -12.07 0.34
N GLN A 43 1.05 -12.39 -0.94
CA GLN A 43 1.94 -13.27 -1.72
C GLN A 43 3.38 -12.74 -1.82
N ARG A 44 3.56 -11.42 -1.68
CA ARG A 44 4.88 -10.75 -1.62
C ARG A 44 5.38 -10.53 -0.19
N GLY A 45 4.68 -11.07 0.81
CA GLY A 45 5.03 -10.91 2.22
C GLY A 45 4.78 -9.51 2.78
N ILE A 46 3.84 -8.76 2.21
CA ILE A 46 3.47 -7.40 2.64
C ILE A 46 2.06 -7.43 3.25
N LEU A 47 1.95 -7.00 4.50
CA LEU A 47 0.67 -6.86 5.19
C LEU A 47 0.13 -5.43 5.04
N VAL A 48 -1.15 -5.31 4.69
CA VAL A 48 -1.87 -4.03 4.60
C VAL A 48 -3.27 -4.17 5.18
N ALA A 49 -3.94 -3.04 5.45
CA ALA A 49 -5.34 -3.08 5.85
C ALA A 49 -6.26 -2.93 4.62
N PRO A 50 -7.29 -3.78 4.47
CA PRO A 50 -8.29 -3.63 3.41
C PRO A 50 -9.10 -2.36 3.64
N GLY A 51 -9.38 -1.61 2.58
CA GLY A 51 -10.16 -0.38 2.66
C GLY A 51 -11.63 -0.61 3.00
N SER A 52 -12.16 -1.81 2.80
CA SER A 52 -13.53 -2.20 3.20
C SER A 52 -13.81 -2.00 4.69
N PHE A 53 -12.77 -2.04 5.54
CA PHE A 53 -12.90 -1.73 6.98
C PHE A 53 -13.26 -0.27 7.27
N TYR A 54 -13.12 0.61 6.28
CA TYR A 54 -13.31 2.06 6.41
C TYR A 54 -14.57 2.55 5.66
N GLY A 55 -15.46 1.62 5.29
CA GLY A 55 -16.73 1.91 4.64
C GLY A 55 -16.71 1.80 3.11
N PRO A 56 -17.87 2.06 2.44
CA PRO A 56 -18.05 1.78 1.02
C PRO A 56 -17.05 2.47 0.09
N GLY A 57 -16.61 3.69 0.43
CA GLY A 57 -15.62 4.42 -0.37
C GLY A 57 -14.23 3.76 -0.42
N GLY A 58 -13.92 2.87 0.53
CA GLY A 58 -12.65 2.18 0.63
C GLY A 58 -12.59 0.83 -0.09
N GLN A 59 -13.68 0.33 -0.68
CA GLN A 59 -13.76 -1.05 -1.20
C GLN A 59 -12.72 -1.42 -2.27
N ARG A 60 -12.13 -0.43 -2.95
CA ARG A 60 -11.08 -0.64 -3.96
C ARG A 60 -9.69 -0.18 -3.52
N HIS A 61 -9.54 0.23 -2.26
CA HIS A 61 -8.28 0.77 -1.75
C HIS A 61 -7.72 -0.11 -0.64
N VAL A 62 -6.41 -0.07 -0.45
CA VAL A 62 -5.73 -0.58 0.73
C VAL A 62 -5.03 0.55 1.46
N ARG A 63 -4.96 0.45 2.79
CA ARG A 63 -4.23 1.39 3.63
C ARG A 63 -2.87 0.80 3.95
N VAL A 64 -1.82 1.44 3.45
CA VAL A 64 -0.42 1.02 3.58
C VAL A 64 0.26 1.89 4.63
N ALA A 65 0.50 1.35 5.83
CA ALA A 65 1.23 2.06 6.87
C ALA A 65 2.75 2.05 6.58
N PHE A 66 3.43 3.14 6.90
CA PHE A 66 4.89 3.24 6.82
C PHE A 66 5.51 3.63 8.18
N THR A 67 4.82 3.34 9.27
CA THR A 67 5.28 3.60 10.65
C THR A 67 6.19 2.52 11.21
N ALA A 68 6.44 1.43 10.47
CA ALA A 68 7.44 0.42 10.80
C ALA A 68 8.89 0.96 10.66
N THR A 69 9.88 0.21 11.13
CA THR A 69 11.30 0.61 11.02
C THR A 69 11.72 0.84 9.58
N ASP A 70 12.79 1.63 9.39
CA ASP A 70 13.32 1.93 8.06
C ASP A 70 13.71 0.64 7.32
N GLU A 71 14.30 -0.36 8.00
CA GLU A 71 14.64 -1.63 7.36
C GLU A 71 13.40 -2.40 6.87
N ARG A 72 12.29 -2.35 7.62
CA ARG A 72 11.05 -3.05 7.24
C ARG A 72 10.34 -2.36 6.09
N VAL A 73 10.37 -1.03 6.04
CA VAL A 73 9.85 -0.28 4.88
C VAL A 73 10.71 -0.52 3.64
N ALA A 74 12.04 -0.54 3.78
CA ALA A 74 12.95 -0.88 2.68
C ALA A 74 12.68 -2.29 2.13
N ALA A 75 12.53 -3.29 3.00
CA ALA A 75 12.19 -4.64 2.56
C ALA A 75 10.86 -4.72 1.79
N ALA A 76 9.83 -3.95 2.20
CA ALA A 76 8.58 -3.87 1.47
C ALA A 76 8.75 -3.21 0.09
N VAL A 77 9.58 -2.16 -0.01
CA VAL A 77 9.94 -1.52 -1.28
C VAL A 77 10.61 -2.50 -2.23
N ASP A 78 11.56 -3.30 -1.75
CA ASP A 78 12.26 -4.27 -2.59
C ASP A 78 11.31 -5.37 -3.10
N ARG A 79 10.41 -5.85 -2.24
CA ARG A 79 9.37 -6.85 -2.60
C ARG A 79 8.36 -6.33 -3.62
N LEU A 80 8.12 -5.03 -3.68
CA LEU A 80 7.22 -4.41 -4.66
C LEU A 80 7.87 -4.26 -6.05
N ARG A 81 9.21 -4.25 -6.11
CA ARG A 81 9.98 -4.09 -7.36
C ARG A 81 10.31 -5.41 -8.05
N ALA A 82 10.20 -6.53 -7.33
CA ALA A 82 10.38 -7.88 -7.85
C ALA A 82 9.11 -8.39 -8.54
#